data_AF-A0A1F3NVY6-F1
#
_entry.id   AF-A0A1F3NVY6-F1
#
_cell.length_a   1.000
_cell.length_b   1.000
_cell.length_c   1.000
_cell.angle_alpha   90.00
_cell.angle_beta   90.00
_cell.angle_gamma   90.00
#
_symmetry.space_group_name_H-M   'P 1'
#
loop_
_entity.id
_entity.type
_entity.pdbx_description
1 polymer ?
#
loop_
_entity_poly.entity_id
_entity_poly.type
_entity_poly.pdbx_seq_one_letter_code
_entity_poly.pdbx_strand_id
1 'polypeptide(L)'
;MTPLTRNESHNTASKVRYSKEPYLVVNIVFAGIILLIMLYSGIFSPEKDNYPVTCIHSEITGEPCVSCGLSHSFSLIIRGRINEAYIWNIYGMRVFLFFCSQLFMRIIFSILYIRYPATRKQLIILDIAGSSVIFLISFWHFFAYLLKFS
;
A
#
# COMPACT_ATOMS: atom_id res chain seq x y z
N MET A 1 -48.33 24.01 17.33
CA MET A 1 -47.95 23.94 15.91
C MET A 1 -46.44 24.07 15.79
N THR A 2 -45.75 22.95 15.63
CA THR A 2 -44.40 22.79 15.06
C THR A 2 -44.55 21.98 13.76
N PRO A 3 -43.53 21.77 12.89
CA PRO A 3 -42.12 22.21 12.84
C PRO A 3 -41.78 22.84 11.44
N LEU A 4 -40.56 23.25 11.02
CA LEU A 4 -39.38 22.43 10.65
C LEU A 4 -38.16 23.31 10.29
N THR A 5 -37.09 23.13 11.07
CA THR A 5 -35.68 22.88 10.67
C THR A 5 -35.14 23.45 9.35
N ARG A 6 -34.31 24.50 9.45
CA ARG A 6 -33.35 24.94 8.43
C ARG A 6 -31.94 24.56 8.89
N ASN A 7 -31.48 23.35 8.58
CA ASN A 7 -30.12 22.95 8.97
C ASN A 7 -29.52 21.80 8.12
N GLU A 8 -29.49 21.90 6.79
CA GLU A 8 -28.84 20.88 5.93
C GLU A 8 -28.25 21.41 4.61
N SER A 9 -27.59 22.58 4.58
CA SER A 9 -27.08 23.14 3.31
C SER A 9 -25.57 23.36 3.22
N HIS A 10 -24.76 22.90 4.18
CA HIS A 10 -23.30 23.12 4.15
C HIS A 10 -22.43 21.88 3.90
N ASN A 11 -22.99 20.66 3.85
CA ASN A 11 -22.20 19.42 3.70
C ASN A 11 -22.27 18.76 2.31
N THR A 12 -23.05 19.29 1.37
CA THR A 12 -23.29 18.61 0.08
C THR A 12 -22.40 19.15 -1.06
N ALA A 13 -21.92 20.39 -0.97
CA ALA A 13 -21.12 21.01 -2.02
C ALA A 13 -19.69 20.45 -2.14
N SER A 14 -19.12 19.94 -1.05
CA SER A 14 -17.79 19.29 -1.06
C SER A 14 -17.84 17.85 -1.56
N LYS A 15 -18.96 17.15 -1.33
CA LYS A 15 -19.13 15.73 -1.65
C LYS A 15 -19.32 15.44 -3.14
N VAL A 16 -19.75 16.44 -3.93
CA VAL A 16 -20.14 16.24 -5.35
C VAL A 16 -19.03 16.61 -6.35
N ARG A 17 -17.98 17.37 -5.97
CA ARG A 17 -16.91 17.77 -6.92
C ARG A 17 -15.83 16.70 -7.12
N TYR A 18 -15.63 15.81 -6.14
CA TYR A 18 -14.64 14.72 -6.21
C TYR A 18 -15.00 13.64 -7.25
N SER A 19 -16.29 13.47 -7.56
CA SER A 19 -16.76 12.42 -8.48
C SER A 19 -16.41 12.67 -9.96
N LYS A 20 -15.89 13.85 -10.33
CA LYS A 20 -15.56 14.19 -11.72
C LYS A 20 -14.16 13.78 -12.18
N GLU A 21 -13.28 13.41 -11.25
CA GLU A 21 -11.87 13.12 -11.56
C GLU A 21 -11.50 11.74 -11.03
N PRO A 22 -11.88 10.65 -11.73
CA PRO A 22 -11.76 9.28 -11.25
C PRO A 22 -10.31 8.90 -10.89
N TYR A 23 -9.33 9.47 -11.60
CA TYR A 23 -7.91 9.27 -11.33
C TYR A 23 -7.50 9.69 -9.90
N LEU A 24 -7.95 10.86 -9.44
CA LEU A 24 -7.61 11.36 -8.10
C LEU A 24 -8.27 10.50 -7.01
N VAL A 25 -9.50 10.07 -7.23
CA VAL A 25 -10.20 9.17 -6.31
C VAL A 25 -9.44 7.84 -6.17
N VAL A 26 -9.07 7.22 -7.30
CA VAL A 26 -8.28 5.99 -7.30
C VAL A 26 -6.96 6.18 -6.56
N ASN A 27 -6.27 7.30 -6.78
CA ASN A 27 -5.00 7.56 -6.12
C ASN A 27 -5.12 7.72 -4.61
N ILE A 28 -6.17 8.41 -4.14
CA ILE A 28 -6.43 8.59 -2.71
C ILE A 28 -6.79 7.28 -2.05
N VAL A 29 -7.63 6.46 -2.69
CA VAL A 29 -8.00 5.14 -2.16
C VAL A 29 -6.77 4.25 -2.02
N PHE A 30 -5.92 4.16 -3.06
CA PHE A 30 -4.70 3.38 -2.98
C PHE A 30 -3.71 3.92 -1.95
N ALA A 31 -3.49 5.23 -1.91
CA ALA A 31 -2.63 5.84 -0.89
C ALA A 31 -3.14 5.53 0.53
N GLY A 32 -4.46 5.60 0.75
CA GLY A 32 -5.09 5.25 2.01
C GLY A 32 -4.87 3.79 2.40
N ILE A 33 -5.09 2.85 1.48
CA ILE A 33 -4.85 1.41 1.72
C ILE A 33 -3.36 1.17 2.06
N ILE A 34 -2.44 1.74 1.30
CA ILE A 34 -1.00 1.59 1.54
C ILE A 34 -0.62 2.15 2.92
N LEU A 35 -1.13 3.34 3.26
CA LEU A 35 -0.88 3.96 4.55
C LEU A 35 -1.41 3.10 5.70
N LEU A 36 -2.58 2.48 5.55
CA LEU A 36 -3.13 1.56 6.54
C LEU A 36 -2.22 0.33 6.75
N ILE A 37 -1.67 -0.24 5.67
CA ILE A 37 -0.73 -1.38 5.75
C ILE A 37 0.56 -0.97 6.50
N MET A 38 1.10 0.20 6.19
CA MET A 38 2.29 0.72 6.86
C MET A 38 2.01 1.03 8.34
N LEU A 39 0.86 1.64 8.65
CA LEU A 39 0.45 1.96 10.00
C LEU A 39 0.22 0.69 10.84
N TYR A 40 -0.44 -0.32 10.26
CA TYR A 40 -0.58 -1.63 10.88
C TYR A 40 0.80 -2.18 11.29
N SER A 41 1.76 -2.18 10.35
CA SER A 41 3.12 -2.67 10.63
C SER A 41 3.86 -1.82 11.69
N GLY A 42 3.55 -0.53 11.79
CA GLY A 42 4.08 0.34 12.83
C GLY A 42 3.51 0.06 14.22
N ILE A 43 2.18 -0.13 14.31
CA ILE A 43 1.47 -0.34 15.59
C ILE A 43 1.79 -1.73 16.17
N PHE A 44 1.81 -2.78 15.34
CA PHE A 44 2.08 -4.14 15.80
C PHE A 44 3.60 -4.33 15.97
N SER A 45 4.04 -4.36 17.23
CA SER A 45 5.46 -4.47 17.61
C SER A 45 5.94 -5.92 17.64
N PRO A 46 7.16 -6.20 17.16
CA PRO A 46 7.70 -7.55 17.18
C PRO A 46 8.08 -8.02 18.59
N GLU A 47 8.30 -7.10 19.53
CA GLU A 47 8.67 -7.40 20.92
C GLU A 47 7.56 -8.04 21.74
N LYS A 48 6.30 -7.91 21.32
CA LYS A 48 5.16 -8.54 22.01
C LYS A 48 4.79 -9.91 21.45
N ASP A 49 5.49 -10.38 20.41
CA ASP A 49 5.15 -11.58 19.60
C ASP A 49 3.66 -11.65 19.19
N ASN A 50 3.00 -10.49 19.17
CA ASN A 50 1.56 -10.35 18.94
C ASN A 50 1.31 -10.15 17.44
N TYR A 51 1.94 -10.97 16.58
CA TYR A 51 1.46 -11.07 15.20
C TYR A 51 0.30 -12.06 15.19
N PRO A 52 -0.94 -11.59 14.98
CA PRO A 52 -2.11 -12.46 15.05
C PRO A 52 -2.22 -13.41 13.85
N VAL A 53 -1.29 -13.34 12.89
CA VAL A 53 -1.30 -14.13 11.66
C VAL A 53 0.02 -14.86 11.55
N THR A 54 0.04 -16.11 12.00
CA THR A 54 1.11 -17.06 11.69
C THR A 54 1.01 -17.48 10.22
N CYS A 55 2.13 -17.92 9.65
CA CYS A 55 2.18 -18.34 8.26
C CYS A 55 1.52 -19.71 8.09
N ILE A 56 0.25 -19.76 7.65
CA ILE A 56 -0.53 -21.01 7.49
C ILE A 56 0.22 -22.07 6.67
N HIS A 57 0.94 -21.65 5.62
CA HIS A 57 1.73 -22.58 4.80
C HIS A 57 2.79 -23.30 5.63
N SER A 58 3.50 -22.57 6.50
CA SER A 58 4.51 -23.16 7.39
C SER A 58 3.90 -24.08 8.44
N GLU A 59 2.68 -23.80 8.91
CA GLU A 59 1.99 -24.68 9.86
C GLU A 59 1.54 -26.01 9.23
N ILE A 60 1.14 -25.97 7.96
CA ILE A 60 0.63 -27.16 7.25
C ILE A 60 1.76 -27.98 6.61
N THR A 61 2.77 -27.32 6.04
CA THR A 61 3.83 -27.98 5.24
C THR A 61 5.14 -28.13 5.99
N GLY A 62 5.36 -27.37 7.06
CA GLY A 62 6.65 -27.29 7.74
C GLY A 62 7.72 -26.47 7.00
N GLU A 63 7.43 -25.98 5.79
CA GLU A 63 8.38 -25.18 5.00
C GLU A 63 8.05 -23.67 5.04
N PRO A 64 9.07 -22.79 5.20
CA PRO A 64 8.85 -21.36 5.10
C PRO A 64 8.57 -20.95 3.65
N CYS A 65 7.44 -20.29 3.39
CA CYS A 65 7.20 -19.67 2.09
C CYS A 65 7.80 -18.26 2.00
N VAL A 66 7.95 -17.77 0.77
CA VAL A 66 8.51 -16.45 0.46
C VAL A 66 7.78 -15.27 1.14
N SER A 67 6.51 -15.44 1.53
CA SER A 67 5.73 -14.42 2.25
C SER A 67 5.75 -14.54 3.76
N CYS A 68 6.24 -15.65 4.34
CA CYS A 68 6.32 -15.80 5.79
C CYS A 68 7.21 -14.70 6.39
N GLY A 69 6.78 -14.09 7.49
CA GLY A 69 7.57 -13.06 8.18
C GLY A 69 7.58 -11.67 7.51
N LEU A 70 6.83 -11.43 6.43
CA LEU A 70 6.77 -10.11 5.77
C LEU A 70 6.30 -8.99 6.71
N SER A 71 5.19 -9.18 7.40
CA SER A 71 4.66 -8.18 8.35
C SER A 71 5.63 -7.93 9.50
N HIS A 72 6.34 -8.97 9.96
CA HIS A 72 7.38 -8.85 10.98
C HIS A 72 8.57 -8.05 10.47
N SER A 73 9.03 -8.35 9.26
CA SER A 73 10.10 -7.61 8.58
C SER A 73 9.73 -6.13 8.42
N PHE A 74 8.50 -5.81 8.00
CA PHE A 74 8.04 -4.42 7.85
C PHE A 74 8.07 -3.64 9.16
N SER A 75 7.59 -4.26 10.23
CA SER A 75 7.59 -3.68 11.57
C SER A 75 8.99 -3.38 12.10
N LEU A 76 9.95 -4.26 11.82
CA LEU A 76 11.38 -4.04 12.12
C LEU A 76 11.99 -2.94 11.25
N ILE A 77 11.64 -2.86 9.96
CA ILE A 77 12.10 -1.79 9.06
C ILE A 77 11.65 -0.43 9.57
N ILE A 78 10.37 -0.28 9.93
CA ILE A 78 9.82 0.97 10.47
C ILE A 78 10.54 1.40 11.77
N ARG A 79 11.02 0.45 12.56
CA ARG A 79 11.78 0.68 13.81
C ARG A 79 13.29 0.91 13.59
N GLY A 80 13.77 0.87 12.35
CA GLY A 80 15.19 1.01 12.02
C GLY A 80 16.04 -0.23 12.29
N ARG A 81 15.44 -1.38 12.64
CA ARG A 81 16.12 -2.65 12.93
C ARG A 81 16.33 -3.46 11.64
N ILE A 82 17.09 -2.89 10.70
CA ILE A 82 17.19 -3.38 9.32
C ILE A 82 17.82 -4.78 9.24
N ASN A 83 18.89 -5.04 9.99
CA ASN A 83 19.57 -6.34 9.97
C ASN A 83 18.62 -7.47 10.38
N GLU A 84 17.83 -7.24 11.43
CA GLU A 84 16.85 -8.20 11.91
C GLU A 84 15.70 -8.37 10.92
N ALA A 85 15.28 -7.29 10.25
CA ALA A 85 14.24 -7.37 9.23
C ALA A 85 14.61 -8.31 8.08
N TYR A 86 15.89 -8.33 7.68
CA TYR A 86 16.40 -9.24 6.65
C TYR A 86 16.47 -10.70 7.12
N ILE A 87 16.77 -10.93 8.40
CA ILE A 87 16.73 -12.28 9.00
C ILE A 87 15.30 -12.83 8.95
N TRP A 88 14.30 -11.99 9.23
CA TRP A 88 12.90 -12.40 9.20
C TRP A 88 12.36 -12.64 7.80
N ASN A 89 12.69 -11.79 6.84
CA ASN A 89 12.37 -12.02 5.43
C ASN A 89 13.32 -11.24 4.52
N ILE A 90 14.12 -11.96 3.72
CA ILE A 90 15.10 -11.35 2.81
C ILE A 90 14.46 -10.48 1.71
N TYR A 91 13.20 -10.75 1.36
CA TYR A 91 12.43 -9.99 0.38
C TYR A 91 11.60 -8.86 1.03
N GLY A 92 11.51 -8.82 2.35
CA GLY A 92 10.73 -7.83 3.10
C GLY A 92 11.08 -6.40 2.75
N MET A 93 12.38 -6.08 2.65
CA MET A 93 12.82 -4.74 2.23
C MET A 93 12.32 -4.38 0.83
N ARG A 94 12.36 -5.30 -0.13
CA ARG A 94 11.95 -5.04 -1.53
C ARG A 94 10.46 -4.72 -1.62
N VAL A 95 9.64 -5.45 -0.87
CA VAL A 95 8.18 -5.25 -0.82
C VAL A 95 7.85 -3.98 -0.02
N PHE A 96 8.57 -3.69 1.06
CA PHE A 96 8.42 -2.45 1.81
C PHE A 96 8.71 -1.23 0.92
N LEU A 97 9.81 -1.27 0.17
CA LEU A 97 10.16 -0.21 -0.77
C LEU A 97 9.11 -0.06 -1.88
N PHE A 98 8.51 -1.14 -2.37
CA PHE A 98 7.38 -1.05 -3.29
C PHE A 98 6.25 -0.20 -2.70
N PHE A 99 5.80 -0.50 -1.48
CA PHE A 99 4.72 0.26 -0.85
C PHE A 99 5.09 1.73 -0.64
N CYS A 100 6.31 2.02 -0.17
CA CYS A 100 6.82 3.37 -0.04
C CYS A 100 6.81 4.10 -1.40
N SER A 101 7.38 3.50 -2.44
CA SER A 101 7.40 4.07 -3.80
C SER A 101 6.00 4.29 -4.35
N GLN A 102 5.07 3.35 -4.17
CA GLN A 102 3.67 3.52 -4.58
C GLN A 102 3.03 4.69 -3.84
N LEU A 103 3.20 4.81 -2.53
CA LEU A 103 2.65 5.94 -1.76
C LEU A 103 3.18 7.29 -2.26
N PHE A 104 4.49 7.40 -2.47
CA PHE A 104 5.10 8.60 -3.04
C PHE A 104 4.57 8.91 -4.43
N MET A 105 4.46 7.92 -5.32
CA MET A 105 3.90 8.10 -6.65
C MET A 105 2.46 8.62 -6.61
N ARG A 106 1.59 8.04 -5.77
CA ARG A 106 0.18 8.49 -5.64
C ARG A 106 0.09 9.95 -5.19
N ILE A 107 0.96 10.38 -4.27
CA ILE A 107 1.00 11.78 -3.82
C ILE A 107 1.53 12.69 -4.92
N ILE A 108 2.71 12.40 -5.48
CA ILE A 108 3.36 13.24 -6.48
C ILE A 108 2.49 13.35 -7.73
N PHE A 109 1.95 12.25 -8.25
CA PHE A 109 1.16 12.27 -9.47
C PHE A 109 -0.22 12.90 -9.26
N SER A 110 -0.82 12.80 -8.08
CA SER A 110 -2.03 13.57 -7.77
C SER A 110 -1.75 15.08 -7.79
N ILE A 111 -0.61 15.52 -7.25
CA ILE A 111 -0.18 16.94 -7.29
C ILE A 111 0.08 17.39 -8.74
N LEU A 112 0.83 16.60 -9.52
CA LEU A 112 1.14 16.92 -10.91
C LEU A 112 -0.11 16.93 -11.80
N TYR A 113 -1.06 16.02 -11.57
CA TYR A 113 -2.32 15.94 -12.30
C TYR A 113 -3.17 17.20 -12.15
N ILE A 114 -3.19 17.79 -10.95
CA ILE A 114 -3.88 19.05 -10.66
C ILE A 114 -3.12 20.23 -11.27
N ARG A 115 -1.79 20.24 -11.18
CA ARG A 115 -0.93 21.37 -11.59
C ARG A 115 -0.77 21.48 -13.12
N TYR A 116 -0.75 20.37 -13.84
CA TYR A 116 -0.45 20.32 -15.27
C TYR A 116 -1.56 19.61 -16.06
N PRO A 117 -2.69 20.29 -16.34
CA PRO A 117 -3.83 19.67 -17.02
C PRO A 117 -3.51 19.21 -18.45
N ALA A 118 -2.54 19.85 -19.12
CA ALA A 118 -2.14 19.52 -20.49
C ALA A 118 -1.48 18.12 -20.60
N THR A 119 -0.83 17.62 -19.56
CA THR A 119 -0.06 16.38 -19.58
C THR A 119 -0.75 15.20 -18.89
N ARG A 120 -2.04 15.34 -18.52
CA ARG A 120 -2.80 14.32 -17.75
C ARG A 120 -2.72 12.92 -18.35
N LYS A 121 -2.93 12.77 -19.66
CA LYS A 121 -2.90 11.46 -20.33
C LYS A 121 -1.53 10.79 -20.22
N GLN A 122 -0.45 11.56 -20.45
CA GLN A 122 0.92 11.07 -20.36
C GLN A 122 1.26 10.67 -18.93
N LEU A 123 0.80 11.45 -17.94
CA LEU A 123 0.98 11.16 -16.52
C LEU A 123 0.31 9.83 -16.13
N ILE A 124 -0.92 9.59 -16.59
CA ILE A 124 -1.63 8.32 -16.32
C ILE A 124 -0.91 7.13 -16.94
N ILE A 125 -0.41 7.26 -18.17
CA ILE A 125 0.36 6.17 -18.82
C ILE A 125 1.65 5.90 -18.05
N LEU A 126 2.37 6.95 -17.63
CA LEU A 126 3.58 6.82 -16.83
C LEU A 126 3.30 6.18 -15.47
N ASP A 127 2.16 6.50 -14.86
CA ASP A 127 1.70 5.88 -13.61
C ASP A 127 1.50 4.39 -13.75
N ILE A 128 0.70 3.98 -14.74
CA ILE A 128 0.42 2.57 -14.99
C ILE A 128 1.71 1.82 -15.31
N ALA A 129 2.54 2.34 -16.20
CA ALA A 129 3.80 1.72 -16.58
C ALA A 129 4.77 1.64 -15.40
N GLY A 130 4.96 2.74 -14.68
CA GLY A 130 5.84 2.83 -13.51
C GLY A 130 5.40 1.90 -12.38
N SER A 131 4.12 1.93 -12.00
CA SER A 131 3.56 1.02 -11.00
C SER A 131 3.72 -0.44 -11.42
N SER A 132 3.48 -0.78 -12.69
CA SER A 132 3.62 -2.16 -13.19
C SER A 132 5.07 -2.64 -13.15
N VAL A 133 6.03 -1.80 -13.56
CA VAL A 133 7.46 -2.15 -13.54
C VAL A 133 7.95 -2.34 -12.11
N ILE A 134 7.66 -1.43 -11.19
CA ILE A 134 8.09 -1.55 -9.79
C ILE A 134 7.42 -2.77 -9.15
N PHE A 135 6.15 -3.04 -9.45
CA PHE A 135 5.46 -4.25 -9.00
C PHE A 135 6.19 -5.51 -9.45
N LEU A 136 6.48 -5.65 -10.74
CA LEU A 136 7.18 -6.83 -11.26
C LEU A 136 8.56 -6.99 -10.63
N ILE A 137 9.33 -5.92 -10.50
CA ILE A 137 10.66 -5.96 -9.88
C ILE A 137 10.59 -6.42 -8.41
N SER A 138 9.65 -5.87 -7.63
CA SER A 138 9.55 -6.19 -6.20
C SER A 138 8.96 -7.57 -5.95
N PHE A 139 8.00 -8.01 -6.76
CA PHE A 139 7.27 -9.27 -6.55
C PHE A 139 7.76 -10.45 -7.40
N TRP A 140 8.76 -10.28 -8.26
CA TRP A 140 9.29 -11.35 -9.13
C TRP A 140 9.59 -12.66 -8.38
N HIS A 141 10.19 -12.58 -7.18
CA HIS A 141 10.55 -13.75 -6.38
C HIS A 141 9.34 -14.57 -5.94
N PHE A 142 8.19 -13.93 -5.73
CA PHE A 142 6.94 -14.60 -5.39
C PHE A 142 6.39 -15.36 -6.59
N PHE A 143 6.44 -14.76 -7.78
CA PHE A 143 6.06 -15.46 -9.02
C PHE A 143 6.98 -16.64 -9.32
N ALA A 144 8.29 -16.46 -9.17
CA ALA A 144 9.25 -17.55 -9.37
C ALA A 144 9.00 -18.73 -8.41
N TYR A 145 8.65 -18.45 -7.15
CA TYR A 145 8.30 -19.47 -6.18
C TYR A 145 6.99 -20.20 -6.57
N LEU A 146 5.96 -19.46 -6.96
CA LEU A 146 4.68 -20.03 -7.42
C LEU A 146 4.85 -20.91 -8.67
N LEU A 147 5.64 -20.47 -9.65
CA LEU A 147 5.90 -21.24 -10.87
C LEU A 147 6.74 -22.49 -10.63
N LYS A 148 7.56 -22.51 -9.57
CA LYS A 148 8.35 -23.69 -9.19
C LYS A 148 7.49 -24.76 -8.51
N PHE A 149 6.40 -24.36 -7.84
CA PHE A 149 5.48 -25.24 -7.12
C PHE A 149 4.19 -25.58 -7.90
N SER A 150 4.02 -25.04 -9.11
CA SER A 150 2.97 -25.40 -10.07
C SER A 150 3.44 -26.46 -11.05
#